data_AF-A0A966F887-F1
#
_entry.id   AF-A0A966F887-F1
#
_cell.length_a   1.000
_cell.length_b   1.000
_cell.length_c   1.000
_cell.angle_alpha   90.00
_cell.angle_beta   90.00
_cell.angle_gamma   90.00
#
_symmetry.space_group_name_H-M   'P 1'
#
loop_
_entity.id
_entity.type
_entity.pdbx_description
1 polymer ?
#
loop_
_entity_poly.entity_id
_entity_poly.type
_entity_poly.pdbx_seq_one_letter_code
_entity_poly.pdbx_strand_id
1 'polypeptide(L)'
;MTGKELRELIFNKWGCSYDAQVLRIKDKIYFQVMWKYLEQASFHFTETEYFDHLEEVANYLTTWGVIEQVETGILEAKNRPRLGKAVSISLDLGDRTSEWII
;
A
#
# COMPACT_ATOMS: atom_id res chain seq x y z
N MET A 1 -4.27 6.91 -9.22
CA MET A 1 -4.33 5.44 -9.13
C MET A 1 -5.56 5.08 -8.32
N THR A 2 -6.31 4.08 -8.76
CA THR A 2 -7.48 3.51 -8.07
C THR A 2 -7.10 2.32 -7.21
N GLY A 3 -7.97 1.93 -6.28
CA GLY A 3 -7.77 0.73 -5.44
C GLY A 3 -7.63 -0.55 -6.26
N LYS A 4 -8.34 -0.63 -7.39
CA LYS A 4 -8.23 -1.76 -8.33
C LYS A 4 -6.85 -1.81 -8.99
N GLU A 5 -6.35 -0.68 -9.49
CA GLU A 5 -5.00 -0.60 -10.08
C GLU A 5 -3.92 -0.97 -9.05
N LEU A 6 -4.07 -0.51 -7.80
CA LEU A 6 -3.16 -0.85 -6.71
C LEU A 6 -3.18 -2.37 -6.42
N ARG A 7 -4.38 -2.98 -6.37
CA ARG A 7 -4.52 -4.43 -6.23
C ARG A 7 -3.84 -5.17 -7.38
N GLU A 8 -4.06 -4.75 -8.62
CA GLU A 8 -3.47 -5.37 -9.81
C GLU A 8 -1.94 -5.29 -9.78
N LEU A 9 -1.38 -4.15 -9.40
CA LEU A 9 0.06 -3.95 -9.25
C LEU A 9 0.67 -4.92 -8.22
N ILE A 10 0.05 -5.03 -7.03
CA ILE A 10 0.46 -5.95 -5.97
C ILE A 10 0.34 -7.41 -6.44
N PHE A 11 -0.79 -7.76 -7.05
CA PHE A 11 -1.07 -9.11 -7.52
C PHE A 11 -0.09 -9.53 -8.65
N ASN A 12 0.18 -8.64 -9.60
CA ASN A 12 1.12 -8.93 -10.69
C ASN A 12 2.55 -9.14 -10.18
N LYS A 13 2.94 -8.47 -9.09
CA LYS A 13 4.27 -8.64 -8.49
C LYS A 13 4.42 -9.93 -7.69
N TRP A 14 3.42 -10.31 -6.89
CA TRP A 14 3.59 -11.39 -5.89
C TRP A 14 2.56 -12.52 -5.97
N GLY A 15 1.57 -12.44 -6.86
CA GLY A 15 0.56 -13.47 -7.11
C GLY A 15 -0.51 -13.60 -6.01
N CYS A 16 -0.62 -12.63 -5.09
CA CYS A 16 -1.64 -12.62 -4.05
C CYS A 16 -2.22 -11.21 -3.90
N SER A 17 -3.49 -11.11 -3.51
CA SER A 17 -4.19 -9.86 -3.25
C SER A 17 -3.85 -9.36 -1.83
N TYR A 18 -2.58 -9.01 -1.61
CA TYR A 18 -2.13 -8.51 -0.31
C TYR A 18 -2.82 -7.21 0.06
N ASP A 19 -3.13 -7.10 1.36
CA ASP A 19 -3.53 -5.83 1.95
C ASP A 19 -2.38 -4.82 1.89
N ALA A 20 -2.73 -3.54 1.89
CA ALA A 20 -1.79 -2.44 1.87
C ALA A 20 -2.21 -1.35 2.84
N GLN A 21 -1.25 -0.66 3.42
CA GLN A 21 -1.50 0.40 4.39
C GLN A 21 -0.50 1.53 4.20
N VAL A 22 -0.87 2.73 4.66
CA VAL A 22 0.09 3.80 4.88
C VAL A 22 0.35 3.93 6.38
N LEU A 23 1.62 3.99 6.75
CA LEU A 23 2.05 4.18 8.13
C LEU A 23 2.97 5.39 8.25
N ARG A 24 2.68 6.29 9.19
CA ARG A 24 3.59 7.35 9.61
C ARG A 24 4.41 6.91 10.82
N ILE A 25 5.74 7.00 10.72
CA ILE A 25 6.66 6.78 11.84
C ILE A 25 7.50 8.03 12.00
N LYS A 26 7.26 8.77 13.09
CA LYS A 26 7.84 10.10 13.33
C LYS A 26 7.54 11.03 12.15
N ASP A 27 8.57 11.44 11.43
CA ASP A 27 8.50 12.36 10.30
C ASP A 27 8.42 11.65 8.93
N LYS A 28 8.48 10.31 8.92
CA LYS A 28 8.52 9.53 7.68
C LYS A 28 7.21 8.82 7.44
N ILE A 29 6.79 8.79 6.18
CA ILE A 29 5.63 8.04 5.73
C ILE A 29 6.12 6.82 4.95
N TYR A 30 5.43 5.71 5.16
CA TYR A 30 5.72 4.43 4.54
C TYR A 30 4.45 3.88 3.91
N PHE A 31 4.57 3.41 2.68
CA PHE A 31 3.61 2.50 2.10
C PHE A 31 4.03 1.07 2.46
N GLN A 32 3.12 0.30 3.06
CA GLN A 32 3.37 -1.06 3.50
C GLN A 32 2.46 -2.03 2.77
N VAL A 33 3.05 -3.01 2.10
CA VAL A 33 2.31 -4.19 1.62
C VAL A 33 2.35 -5.23 2.73
N MET A 34 1.18 -5.50 3.31
CA MET A 34 1.00 -6.38 4.45
C MET A 34 1.10 -7.85 4.00
N TRP A 35 1.32 -8.74 4.96
CA TRP A 35 1.42 -10.18 4.66
C TRP A 35 0.08 -10.90 4.64
N LYS A 36 -0.98 -10.24 5.10
CA LYS A 36 -2.35 -10.72 4.99
C LYS A 36 -2.86 -10.43 3.59
N TYR A 37 -3.65 -11.34 3.04
CA TYR A 37 -4.20 -11.21 1.69
C TYR A 37 -5.61 -11.78 1.63
N LEU A 38 -6.40 -11.27 0.69
CA LEU A 38 -7.85 -11.55 0.58
C LEU A 38 -8.16 -13.05 0.50
N GLU A 39 -7.32 -13.83 -0.16
CA GLU A 39 -7.52 -15.27 -0.34
C GLU A 39 -7.26 -16.10 0.94
N GLN A 40 -6.87 -15.49 2.08
CA GLN A 40 -6.72 -16.18 3.37
C GLN A 40 -8.06 -16.40 4.06
N ALA A 41 -8.30 -17.62 4.57
CA ALA A 41 -9.55 -17.97 5.26
C ALA A 41 -9.86 -17.12 6.51
N SER A 42 -8.84 -16.52 7.14
CA SER A 42 -8.99 -15.63 8.30
C SER A 42 -8.59 -14.19 7.99
N PHE A 43 -8.77 -13.77 6.73
CA PHE A 43 -8.62 -12.37 6.37
C PHE A 43 -9.67 -11.52 7.08
N HIS A 44 -9.26 -10.35 7.56
CA HIS A 44 -10.09 -9.48 8.41
C HIS A 44 -11.17 -8.69 7.68
N PHE A 45 -11.09 -8.60 6.35
CA PHE A 45 -12.04 -7.86 5.51
C PHE A 45 -12.84 -8.84 4.64
N THR A 46 -14.07 -8.46 4.34
CA THR A 46 -14.80 -8.97 3.17
C THR A 46 -14.15 -8.45 1.87
N GLU A 47 -14.52 -9.04 0.72
CA GLU A 47 -14.03 -8.57 -0.58
C GLU A 47 -14.37 -7.09 -0.84
N THR A 48 -15.59 -6.66 -0.50
CA THR A 48 -16.00 -5.27 -0.67
C THR A 48 -15.21 -4.32 0.23
N GLU A 49 -15.06 -4.65 1.52
CA GLU A 49 -14.27 -3.84 2.46
C GLU A 49 -12.79 -3.76 2.03
N TYR A 50 -12.24 -4.84 1.49
CA TYR A 50 -10.88 -4.85 0.96
C TYR A 50 -10.70 -3.87 -0.20
N PHE A 51 -11.63 -3.84 -1.16
CA PHE A 51 -11.53 -2.90 -2.28
C PHE A 51 -11.77 -1.45 -1.84
N ASP A 52 -12.69 -1.21 -0.91
CA ASP A 52 -12.94 0.12 -0.34
C ASP A 52 -11.69 0.65 0.39
N HIS A 53 -11.08 -0.20 1.22
CA HIS A 53 -9.83 0.08 1.90
C HIS A 53 -8.68 0.37 0.92
N LEU A 54 -8.52 -0.43 -0.14
CA LEU A 54 -7.50 -0.15 -1.16
C LEU A 54 -7.78 1.12 -1.95
N GLU A 55 -9.04 1.49 -2.17
CA GLU A 55 -9.41 2.76 -2.80
C GLU A 55 -8.99 3.94 -1.91
N GLU A 56 -9.23 3.85 -0.60
CA GLU A 56 -8.76 4.86 0.37
C GLU A 56 -7.24 5.02 0.33
N VAL A 57 -6.51 3.90 0.39
CA VAL A 57 -5.04 3.90 0.28
C VAL A 57 -4.58 4.52 -1.04
N ALA A 58 -5.17 4.13 -2.17
CA ALA A 58 -4.83 4.66 -3.48
C ALA A 58 -5.13 6.16 -3.60
N ASN A 59 -6.19 6.64 -2.96
CA ASN A 59 -6.54 8.06 -2.87
C ASN A 59 -5.50 8.85 -2.08
N TYR A 60 -4.98 8.32 -0.97
CA TYR A 60 -3.87 8.95 -0.25
C TYR A 60 -2.61 9.07 -1.12
N LEU A 61 -2.22 7.96 -1.76
CA LEU A 61 -1.03 7.94 -2.63
C LEU A 61 -1.16 8.91 -3.82
N THR A 62 -2.37 9.03 -4.37
CA THR A 62 -2.68 9.96 -5.47
C THR A 62 -2.63 11.41 -4.98
N THR A 63 -3.29 11.71 -3.85
CA THR A 63 -3.32 13.05 -3.24
C THR A 63 -1.92 13.55 -2.90
N TRP A 64 -1.07 12.68 -2.36
CA TRP A 64 0.30 13.03 -2.01
C TRP A 64 1.26 13.11 -3.21
N GLY A 65 0.83 12.62 -4.38
CA GLY A 65 1.66 12.62 -5.60
C GLY A 65 2.82 11.64 -5.54
N VAL A 66 2.67 10.52 -4.82
CA VAL A 66 3.75 9.54 -4.57
C VAL A 66 3.55 8.22 -5.32
N ILE A 67 2.65 8.19 -6.31
CA ILE A 67 2.31 6.98 -7.09
C ILE A 67 3.57 6.35 -7.71
N GLU A 68 4.41 7.14 -8.39
CA GLU A 68 5.62 6.63 -9.06
C GLU A 68 6.60 5.98 -8.07
N GLN A 69 6.70 6.51 -6.85
CA GLN A 69 7.53 5.94 -5.78
C GLN A 69 7.00 4.57 -5.33
N VAL A 70 5.67 4.41 -5.24
CA VAL A 70 5.05 3.13 -4.89
C VAL A 70 5.21 2.10 -6.00
N GLU A 71 4.96 2.47 -7.25
CA GLU A 71 5.13 1.59 -8.41
C GLU A 71 6.57 1.09 -8.49
N THR A 72 7.54 2.02 -8.47
CA THR A 72 8.97 1.70 -8.48
C THR A 72 9.34 0.84 -7.29
N GLY A 73 8.91 1.21 -6.08
CA GLY A 73 9.19 0.47 -4.86
C GLY A 73 8.67 -0.98 -4.88
N ILE A 74 7.47 -1.22 -5.43
CA ILE A 74 6.91 -2.57 -5.59
C ILE A 74 7.70 -3.36 -6.62
N LEU A 75 8.01 -2.76 -7.76
CA LEU A 75 8.75 -3.43 -8.85
C LEU A 75 10.17 -3.80 -8.41
N GLU A 76 10.88 -2.91 -7.72
CA GLU A 76 12.24 -3.13 -7.23
C GLU A 76 12.32 -3.99 -5.95
N ALA A 77 11.19 -4.22 -5.27
CA ALA A 77 11.16 -5.05 -4.06
C ALA A 77 11.71 -6.46 -4.34
N LYS A 78 12.82 -6.78 -3.69
CA LYS A 78 13.49 -8.11 -3.74
C LYS A 78 12.80 -9.15 -2.88
N ASN A 79 12.07 -8.70 -1.86
CA ASN A 79 11.37 -9.55 -0.91
C ASN A 79 9.86 -9.46 -1.14
N ARG A 80 9.16 -10.54 -0.81
CA ARG A 80 7.69 -10.57 -0.71
C ARG A 80 7.25 -10.39 0.75
N PRO A 81 6.01 -9.95 1.01
CA PRO A 81 5.44 -9.97 2.35
C PRO A 81 5.50 -11.38 2.96
N ARG A 82 5.78 -11.48 4.27
CA ARG A 82 5.86 -12.75 5.01
C ARG A 82 5.18 -12.61 6.36
N LEU A 83 4.78 -13.71 6.99
CA LEU A 83 4.09 -13.68 8.29
C LEU A 83 4.81 -12.74 9.29
N GLY A 84 4.12 -11.69 9.72
CA GLY A 84 4.65 -10.67 10.64
C GLY A 84 5.60 -9.63 10.03
N LYS A 85 5.85 -9.66 8.72
CA LYS A 85 6.80 -8.79 8.01
C LYS A 85 6.20 -8.24 6.71
N ALA A 86 5.87 -6.95 6.74
CA ALA A 86 5.45 -6.20 5.56
C ALA A 86 6.64 -5.86 4.64
N VAL A 87 6.36 -5.63 3.36
CA VAL A 87 7.27 -4.89 2.48
C VAL A 87 7.00 -3.42 2.71
N SER A 88 8.00 -2.67 3.16
CA SER A 88 7.86 -1.23 3.46
C SER A 88 8.64 -0.40 2.45
N ILE A 89 7.96 0.53 1.81
CA ILE A 89 8.49 1.48 0.84
C ILE A 89 8.39 2.87 1.49
N SER A 90 9.53 3.55 1.66
CA SER A 90 9.53 4.91 2.17
C SER A 90 9.00 5.87 1.11
N LEU A 91 8.10 6.76 1.52
CA LEU A 91 7.54 7.79 0.65
C LEU A 91 8.10 9.15 1.05
N ASP A 92 8.65 9.86 0.07
CA ASP A 92 9.05 11.25 0.20
C ASP A 92 7.92 12.14 -0.30
N LEU A 93 7.31 12.91 0.60
CA LEU A 93 6.22 13.85 0.28
C LEU A 93 6.76 15.26 -0.02
N GLY A 94 8.08 15.46 0.03
CA GLY A 94 8.71 16.78 0.00
C GLY A 94 8.16 17.74 1.06
N ASP A 95 8.11 19.03 0.69
CA ASP A 95 7.63 20.14 1.55
C ASP A 95 6.11 20.10 1.82
N ARG A 96 5.38 19.25 1.10
CA ARG A 96 3.92 19.14 1.19
C ARG A 96 3.43 18.40 2.43
N THR A 97 4.34 17.99 3.31
CA THR A 97 4.07 17.34 4.60
C THR A 97 3.16 18.16 5.52
N SER A 98 3.04 19.48 5.29
CA SER A 98 2.27 20.40 6.13
C SER A 98 0.80 20.58 5.72
N GLU A 99 0.40 20.13 4.53
CA GLU A 99 -0.88 20.57 3.93
C GLU A 99 -2.04 19.59 4.12
N TRP A 100 -1.80 18.35 4.57
CA TRP A 100 -2.80 17.27 4.43
C TRP A 100 -2.97 16.37 5.64
N ILE A 101 -2.37 16.71 6.79
CA ILE A 101 -2.45 15.88 7.99
C ILE A 101 -3.11 16.70 9.11
N ILE A 102 -4.44 16.64 9.15
CA ILE A 102 -5.24 16.97 10.34
C ILE A 102 -5.77 15.67 10.91
#